data_AF-A0A0C1HGW6-F1
#
_entry.id   AF-A0A0C1HGW6-F1
#
_cell.length_a   1.000
_cell.length_b   1.000
_cell.length_c   1.000
_cell.angle_alpha   90.00
_cell.angle_beta   90.00
_cell.angle_gamma   90.00
#
_symmetry.space_group_name_H-M   'P 1'
#
loop_
_entity.id
_entity.type
_entity.pdbx_description
1 polymer ?
#
loop_
_entity_poly.entity_id
_entity_poly.type
_entity_poly.pdbx_seq_one_letter_code
_entity_poly.pdbx_strand_id
1 'polypeptide(L)'
;MVNNMTPFSLIPSIRIPEEVQLKILSLLDEKELPIAGLVNKHWQRMAQDPSLWRPICQRRWKNLSHSSSPGKNWRKICKKQAQMSKTMRLTKGEYSKNKCKETIYKLPNFSGKILALKREKQFAFIKATAGTAQIYHLGEKSCQLVYDNVKEENSRLIHYQEGHIIQVTQEGQLYRWKVNEAFPQTSLCYLGNFENAYLAQNHLFLVNPHRTQFKIVDVRTGLSYHKNTCAPISFILCRNNQALIHCLDGSLYFINDI
;
A
#
# COMPACT_ATOMS: atom_id res chain seq x y z
N MET A 1 24.67 76.26 -38.30
CA MET A 1 23.24 76.20 -37.95
C MET A 1 22.90 74.75 -37.63
N VAL A 2 22.36 74.57 -36.43
CA VAL A 2 21.94 73.31 -35.81
C VAL A 2 20.54 72.93 -36.31
N ASN A 3 20.24 71.63 -36.32
CA ASN A 3 18.97 70.98 -35.90
C ASN A 3 18.64 69.81 -36.84
N ASN A 4 18.14 68.66 -36.42
CA ASN A 4 17.98 67.99 -35.13
C ASN A 4 17.56 66.57 -35.52
N MET A 5 18.36 65.54 -35.28
CA MET A 5 17.86 64.18 -35.19
C MET A 5 17.95 63.76 -33.73
N THR A 6 16.82 63.89 -33.05
CA THR A 6 16.59 63.32 -31.72
C THR A 6 16.78 61.81 -31.79
N PRO A 7 17.65 61.20 -30.95
CA PRO A 7 17.65 59.75 -30.79
C PRO A 7 16.38 59.36 -30.05
N PHE A 8 15.68 58.37 -30.60
CA PHE A 8 14.50 57.77 -29.98
C PHE A 8 14.77 57.45 -28.50
N SER A 9 13.90 57.99 -27.68
CA SER A 9 13.81 57.87 -26.23
C SER A 9 14.12 56.46 -25.71
N LEU A 10 15.05 56.41 -24.76
CA LEU A 10 15.28 55.32 -23.82
C LEU A 10 13.97 54.91 -23.14
N ILE A 11 13.35 53.82 -23.59
CA ILE A 11 12.36 53.11 -22.77
C ILE A 11 13.15 52.37 -21.69
N PRO A 12 12.94 52.64 -20.39
CA PRO A 12 13.54 51.84 -19.34
C PRO A 12 13.04 50.41 -19.51
N SER A 13 13.91 49.45 -19.85
CA SER A 13 13.51 48.06 -19.82
C SER A 13 13.23 47.72 -18.35
N ILE A 14 11.97 47.71 -17.95
CA ILE A 14 11.55 47.23 -16.64
C ILE A 14 11.91 45.75 -16.62
N ARG A 15 13.10 45.43 -16.12
CA ARG A 15 13.55 44.05 -15.93
C ARG A 15 12.88 43.55 -14.68
N ILE A 16 11.94 42.64 -14.87
CA ILE A 16 11.34 41.86 -13.79
C ILE A 16 12.48 41.19 -13.00
N PRO A 17 12.50 41.21 -11.65
CA PRO A 17 13.51 40.52 -10.85
C PRO A 17 13.57 39.01 -11.15
N GLU A 18 14.76 38.40 -11.07
CA GLU A 18 14.95 36.98 -11.40
C GLU A 18 14.08 36.06 -10.55
N GLU A 19 13.84 36.40 -9.28
CA GLU A 19 12.99 35.62 -8.37
C GLU A 19 11.53 35.58 -8.85
N VAL A 20 11.04 36.69 -9.40
CA VAL A 20 9.69 36.80 -9.95
C VAL A 20 9.60 36.04 -11.27
N GLN A 21 10.64 36.11 -12.11
CA GLN A 21 10.72 35.31 -13.33
C GLN A 21 10.73 33.80 -13.04
N LEU A 22 11.48 33.34 -12.03
CA LEU A 22 11.46 31.95 -11.59
C LEU A 22 10.08 31.53 -11.07
N LYS A 23 9.39 32.39 -10.30
CA LYS A 23 8.01 32.13 -9.87
C LYS A 23 7.06 31.95 -11.05
N ILE A 24 7.15 32.81 -12.07
CA ILE A 24 6.36 32.67 -13.30
C ILE A 24 6.68 31.34 -14.00
N LEU A 25 7.96 31.01 -14.18
CA LEU A 25 8.39 29.75 -14.80
C LEU A 25 7.99 28.51 -13.99
N SER A 26 7.81 28.63 -12.66
CA SER A 26 7.40 27.51 -11.80
C SER A 26 5.95 27.05 -12.00
N LEU A 27 5.15 27.87 -12.70
CA LEU A 27 3.79 27.57 -13.11
C LEU A 27 3.73 26.64 -14.33
N LEU A 28 4.80 26.61 -15.13
CA LEU A 28 4.89 25.80 -16.35
C LEU A 28 5.10 24.31 -16.03
N ASP A 29 4.54 23.44 -16.86
CA ASP A 29 4.73 22.01 -16.75
C ASP A 29 6.06 21.50 -17.34
N GLU A 30 6.32 20.19 -17.28
CA GLU A 30 7.59 19.65 -17.78
C GLU A 30 7.80 19.79 -19.29
N LYS A 31 6.75 20.06 -20.07
CA LYS A 31 6.78 20.21 -21.53
C LYS A 31 6.91 21.68 -21.93
N GLU A 32 6.23 22.56 -21.22
CA GLU A 32 6.21 24.01 -21.47
C GLU A 32 7.53 24.66 -21.04
N LEU A 33 8.12 24.22 -19.93
CA LEU A 33 9.34 24.82 -19.40
C LEU A 33 10.55 24.73 -20.38
N PRO A 34 10.80 23.60 -21.08
CA PRO A 34 11.77 23.55 -22.18
C PRO A 34 11.47 24.49 -23.34
N ILE A 35 10.20 24.72 -23.67
CA ILE A 35 9.77 25.60 -24.77
C ILE A 35 10.06 27.05 -24.41
N ALA A 36 9.76 27.45 -23.17
CA ALA A 36 10.11 28.77 -22.65
C ALA A 36 11.62 29.03 -22.73
N GLY A 37 12.44 27.99 -22.53
CA GLY A 37 13.90 28.06 -22.68
C GLY A 37 14.40 28.27 -24.12
N LEU A 38 13.54 28.24 -25.14
CA LEU A 38 13.91 28.49 -26.54
C LEU A 38 13.78 29.98 -26.94
N VAL A 39 13.21 30.83 -26.07
CA VAL A 39 12.94 32.25 -26.39
C VAL A 39 14.24 33.04 -26.54
N ASN A 40 15.15 32.95 -25.58
CA ASN A 40 16.47 33.57 -25.63
C ASN A 40 17.43 32.93 -24.59
N LYS A 41 18.71 33.33 -24.60
CA LYS A 41 19.73 32.80 -23.68
C LYS A 41 19.41 33.00 -22.20
N HIS A 42 18.74 34.10 -21.84
CA HIS A 42 18.34 34.38 -20.45
C HIS A 42 17.27 33.40 -19.99
N TRP A 43 16.19 33.25 -20.76
CA TRP A 43 15.14 32.28 -20.49
C TRP A 43 15.64 30.84 -20.54
N GLN A 44 16.61 30.55 -21.41
CA GLN A 44 17.29 29.26 -21.46
C GLN A 44 18.02 28.93 -20.15
N ARG A 45 18.68 29.93 -19.53
CA ARG A 45 19.36 29.78 -18.24
C ARG A 45 18.35 29.57 -17.11
N MET A 46 17.31 30.40 -17.08
CA MET A 46 16.25 30.35 -16.06
C MET A 46 15.46 29.03 -16.11
N ALA A 47 15.09 28.56 -17.31
CA ALA A 47 14.38 27.29 -17.49
C ALA A 47 15.23 26.05 -17.14
N GLN A 48 16.54 26.21 -16.95
CA GLN A 48 17.44 25.14 -16.49
C GLN A 48 17.64 25.13 -14.98
N ASP A 49 17.08 26.10 -14.25
CA ASP A 49 17.28 26.21 -12.81
C ASP A 49 16.76 24.96 -12.07
N PRO A 50 17.59 24.32 -11.22
CA PRO A 50 17.21 23.11 -10.49
C PRO A 50 15.98 23.27 -9.58
N SER A 51 15.72 24.48 -9.06
CA SER A 51 14.59 24.77 -8.18
C SER A 51 13.24 24.67 -8.89
N LEU A 52 13.19 24.78 -10.22
CA LEU A 52 11.97 24.61 -11.02
C LEU A 52 11.64 23.13 -11.24
N TRP A 53 12.66 22.33 -11.57
CA TRP A 53 12.47 20.93 -11.95
C TRP A 53 12.15 20.01 -10.78
N ARG A 54 12.66 20.30 -9.57
CA ARG A 54 12.41 19.48 -8.38
C ARG A 54 10.93 19.44 -7.99
N PRO A 55 10.22 20.58 -7.83
CA PRO A 55 8.78 20.59 -7.56
C PRO A 55 7.94 19.95 -8.67
N ILE A 56 8.29 20.16 -9.95
CA ILE A 56 7.59 19.55 -11.09
C ILE A 56 7.69 18.01 -11.03
N CYS A 57 8.90 17.49 -10.80
CA CYS A 57 9.13 16.06 -10.61
C CYS A 57 8.37 15.50 -9.40
N GLN A 58 8.36 16.22 -8.26
CA GLN A 58 7.68 15.78 -7.04
C GLN A 58 6.14 15.81 -7.15
N ARG A 59 5.57 16.86 -7.77
CA ARG A 59 4.12 16.98 -8.00
C ARG A 59 3.58 15.82 -8.85
N ARG A 60 4.35 15.40 -9.85
CA ARG A 60 3.90 14.39 -10.82
C ARG A 60 4.20 12.95 -10.40
N TRP A 61 5.29 12.72 -9.65
CA TRP A 61 5.71 11.39 -9.22
C TRP A 61 5.97 11.37 -7.71
N LYS A 62 4.89 11.16 -6.92
CA LYS A 62 4.88 11.18 -5.45
C LYS A 62 5.93 10.26 -4.79
N ASN A 63 6.35 9.19 -5.47
CA ASN A 63 7.30 8.20 -4.95
C ASN A 63 8.78 8.63 -5.04
N LEU A 64 9.10 9.75 -5.71
CA LEU A 64 10.47 10.27 -5.83
C LEU A 64 10.89 11.15 -4.63
N SER A 65 9.95 11.45 -3.73
CA SER A 65 10.17 12.26 -2.53
C SER A 65 11.23 11.69 -1.57
N HIS A 66 11.47 10.37 -1.59
CA HIS A 66 12.42 9.69 -0.71
C HIS A 66 13.89 9.77 -1.16
N SER A 67 14.17 10.35 -2.32
CA SER A 67 15.54 10.47 -2.84
C SER A 67 16.09 11.86 -2.47
N SER A 68 16.66 11.98 -1.28
CA SER A 68 17.17 13.22 -0.68
C SER A 68 18.66 13.48 -0.94
N SER A 69 19.25 12.96 -2.01
CA SER A 69 20.67 13.21 -2.31
C SER A 69 20.86 14.61 -2.95
N PRO A 70 21.70 15.50 -2.39
CA PRO A 70 22.12 16.74 -3.03
C PRO A 70 22.82 16.45 -4.37
N GLY A 71 22.64 17.31 -5.39
CA GLY A 71 23.34 17.19 -6.68
C GLY A 71 22.62 16.41 -7.80
N LYS A 72 21.36 16.00 -7.61
CA LYS A 72 20.60 15.33 -8.69
C LYS A 72 20.16 16.31 -9.78
N ASN A 73 20.45 15.98 -11.04
CA ASN A 73 19.94 16.69 -12.21
C ASN A 73 18.45 16.35 -12.43
N TRP A 74 17.57 17.07 -11.73
CA TRP A 74 16.12 16.86 -11.75
C TRP A 74 15.53 16.96 -13.16
N ARG A 75 16.10 17.78 -14.04
CA ARG A 75 15.70 17.86 -15.46
C ARG A 75 15.93 16.54 -16.18
N LYS A 76 17.10 15.91 -16.02
CA LYS A 76 17.40 14.59 -16.62
C LYS A 76 16.45 13.50 -16.09
N ILE A 77 16.13 13.55 -14.81
CA ILE A 77 15.18 12.62 -14.16
C ILE A 77 13.77 12.82 -14.71
N CYS A 78 13.26 14.06 -14.72
CA CYS A 78 11.95 14.43 -15.26
C CYS A 78 11.82 14.03 -16.74
N LYS A 79 12.86 14.29 -17.57
CA LYS A 79 12.88 13.86 -18.98
C LYS A 79 12.83 12.35 -19.14
N LYS A 80 13.66 11.61 -18.38
CA LYS A 80 13.69 10.15 -18.43
C LYS A 80 12.34 9.55 -18.02
N GLN A 81 11.71 10.08 -16.97
CA GLN A 81 10.40 9.62 -16.50
C GLN A 81 9.27 9.96 -17.46
N ALA A 82 9.27 11.17 -18.04
CA ALA A 82 8.30 11.56 -19.07
C ALA A 82 8.44 10.68 -20.33
N GLN A 83 9.67 10.34 -20.70
CA GLN A 83 9.94 9.41 -21.80
C GLN A 83 9.42 8.01 -21.46
N MET A 84 9.78 7.44 -20.31
CA MET A 84 9.26 6.15 -19.85
C MET A 84 7.73 6.10 -19.79
N SER A 85 7.08 7.18 -19.31
CA SER A 85 5.62 7.29 -19.26
C SER A 85 4.99 7.34 -20.65
N LYS A 86 5.63 8.01 -21.62
CA LYS A 86 5.21 8.01 -23.03
C LYS A 86 5.41 6.64 -23.67
N THR A 87 6.55 5.98 -23.41
CA THR A 87 6.81 4.62 -23.91
C THR A 87 5.76 3.65 -23.36
N MET A 88 5.46 3.70 -22.06
CA MET A 88 4.41 2.87 -21.44
C MET A 88 3.01 3.11 -22.01
N ARG A 89 2.69 4.34 -22.44
CA ARG A 89 1.41 4.65 -23.09
C ARG A 89 1.35 4.13 -24.53
N LEU A 90 2.47 4.15 -25.25
CA LEU A 90 2.56 3.66 -26.63
C LEU A 90 2.65 2.12 -26.70
N THR A 91 3.22 1.48 -25.68
CA THR A 91 3.32 0.02 -25.56
C THR A 91 2.10 -0.63 -24.90
N LYS A 92 0.94 0.03 -24.89
CA LYS A 92 -0.30 -0.54 -24.30
C LYS A 92 -0.78 -1.82 -25.04
N GLY A 93 -0.20 -2.12 -26.21
CA GLY A 93 -0.41 -3.37 -26.96
C GLY A 93 0.76 -4.37 -26.91
N GLU A 94 1.94 -3.99 -26.44
CA GLU A 94 3.10 -4.88 -26.37
C GLU A 94 3.78 -4.68 -25.03
N TYR A 95 3.52 -5.60 -24.09
CA TYR A 95 4.30 -5.71 -22.86
C TYR A 95 5.78 -5.67 -23.23
N SER A 96 6.42 -4.54 -22.95
CA SER A 96 7.84 -4.38 -23.21
C SER A 96 8.54 -5.52 -22.49
N LYS A 97 9.33 -6.29 -23.23
CA LYS A 97 10.37 -7.20 -22.74
C LYS A 97 11.46 -6.44 -21.98
N ASN A 98 11.09 -5.53 -21.07
CA ASN A 98 11.88 -5.35 -19.87
C ASN A 98 11.95 -6.76 -19.30
N LYS A 99 13.16 -7.33 -19.29
CA LYS A 99 13.47 -8.58 -18.62
C LYS A 99 12.98 -8.45 -17.18
N CYS A 100 11.71 -8.72 -16.95
CA CYS A 100 11.19 -9.06 -15.65
C CYS A 100 12.07 -10.25 -15.31
N LYS A 101 12.97 -10.08 -14.34
CA LYS A 101 13.70 -11.21 -13.78
C LYS A 101 12.64 -12.02 -13.05
N GLU A 102 11.90 -12.80 -13.83
CA GLU A 102 10.87 -13.69 -13.35
C GLU A 102 11.61 -14.85 -12.72
N THR A 103 11.89 -14.74 -11.43
CA THR A 103 12.28 -15.91 -10.67
C THR A 103 11.01 -16.72 -10.43
N ILE A 104 10.84 -17.77 -11.23
CA ILE A 104 9.77 -18.75 -11.04
C ILE A 104 10.37 -19.93 -10.29
N TYR A 105 9.81 -20.24 -9.13
CA TYR A 105 10.13 -21.46 -8.40
C TYR A 105 8.84 -22.14 -7.96
N LYS A 106 8.86 -23.48 -7.98
CA LYS A 106 7.78 -24.30 -7.44
C LYS A 106 7.88 -24.28 -5.92
N LEU A 107 6.75 -24.05 -5.24
CA LEU A 107 6.69 -24.15 -3.79
C LEU A 107 6.95 -25.60 -3.36
N PRO A 108 7.88 -25.86 -2.43
CA PRO A 108 8.13 -27.21 -1.96
C PRO A 108 6.94 -27.70 -1.12
N ASN A 109 6.60 -28.97 -1.28
CA ASN A 109 5.68 -29.71 -0.41
C ASN A 109 4.25 -29.14 -0.27
N PHE A 110 3.82 -28.27 -1.19
CA PHE A 110 2.40 -27.89 -1.28
C PHE A 110 1.66 -28.86 -2.21
N SER A 111 0.69 -29.57 -1.67
CA SER A 111 -0.30 -30.32 -2.43
C SER A 111 -1.66 -30.15 -1.77
N GLY A 112 -2.64 -29.62 -2.51
CA GLY A 112 -3.99 -29.46 -1.98
C GLY A 112 -4.78 -28.31 -2.57
N LYS A 113 -6.02 -28.18 -2.10
CA LYS A 113 -6.92 -27.08 -2.45
C LYS A 113 -6.50 -25.82 -1.70
N ILE A 114 -6.43 -24.70 -2.42
CA ILE A 114 -6.15 -23.39 -1.84
C ILE A 114 -7.49 -22.70 -1.56
N LEU A 115 -7.73 -22.37 -0.29
CA LEU A 115 -8.88 -21.55 0.12
C LEU A 115 -8.56 -20.06 -0.01
N ALA A 116 -7.34 -19.65 0.38
CA ALA A 116 -6.88 -18.27 0.23
C ALA A 116 -5.36 -18.20 0.07
N LEU A 117 -4.89 -17.20 -0.66
CA LEU A 117 -3.48 -16.89 -0.87
C LEU A 117 -3.23 -15.43 -0.49
N LYS A 118 -2.24 -15.19 0.36
CA LYS A 118 -1.83 -13.84 0.76
C LYS A 118 -0.30 -13.73 0.69
N ARG A 119 0.19 -12.67 0.04
CA ARG A 119 1.61 -12.29 0.12
C ARG A 119 1.77 -11.09 1.03
N GLU A 120 2.71 -11.16 1.95
CA GLU A 120 3.09 -10.04 2.80
C GLU A 120 4.61 -9.94 2.88
N LYS A 121 5.18 -8.86 2.32
CA LYS A 121 6.63 -8.67 2.22
C LYS A 121 7.32 -9.91 1.58
N GLN A 122 8.15 -10.60 2.38
CA GLN A 122 8.91 -11.79 2.01
C GLN A 122 8.22 -13.10 2.43
N PHE A 123 6.93 -13.06 2.80
CA PHE A 123 6.20 -14.26 3.17
C PHE A 123 4.99 -14.49 2.26
N ALA A 124 4.77 -15.74 1.88
CA ALA A 124 3.53 -16.21 1.28
C ALA A 124 2.79 -17.09 2.28
N PHE A 125 1.57 -16.70 2.62
CA PHE A 125 0.63 -17.47 3.43
C PHE A 125 -0.39 -18.14 2.52
N ILE A 126 -0.46 -19.47 2.60
CA ILE A 126 -1.35 -20.30 1.79
C ILE A 126 -2.29 -21.02 2.74
N LYS A 127 -3.56 -20.61 2.72
CA LYS A 127 -4.60 -21.16 3.57
C LYS A 127 -5.26 -22.34 2.85
N ALA A 128 -5.18 -23.53 3.44
CA ALA A 128 -5.76 -24.76 2.90
C ALA A 128 -7.20 -24.96 3.41
N THR A 129 -7.43 -24.73 4.71
CA THR A 129 -8.77 -24.76 5.33
C THR A 129 -8.96 -23.56 6.26
N ALA A 130 -10.07 -23.49 7.00
CA ALA A 130 -10.25 -22.45 8.01
C ALA A 130 -9.12 -22.42 9.06
N GLY A 131 -8.66 -23.59 9.50
CA GLY A 131 -7.66 -23.78 10.55
C GLY A 131 -6.25 -24.17 10.09
N THR A 132 -6.08 -24.61 8.84
CA THR A 132 -4.78 -25.07 8.34
C THR A 132 -4.21 -24.21 7.23
N ALA A 133 -2.89 -24.00 7.28
CA ALA A 133 -2.14 -23.19 6.35
C ALA A 133 -0.65 -23.59 6.32
N GLN A 134 0.03 -23.14 5.26
CA GLN A 134 1.48 -23.14 5.15
C GLN A 134 1.98 -21.71 4.95
N ILE A 135 3.15 -21.40 5.51
CA ILE A 135 3.85 -20.13 5.27
C ILE A 135 5.21 -20.42 4.67
N TYR A 136 5.52 -19.70 3.60
CA TYR A 136 6.79 -19.76 2.90
C TYR A 136 7.53 -18.43 3.03
N HIS A 137 8.82 -18.49 3.35
CA HIS A 137 9.72 -17.38 3.14
C HIS A 137 10.16 -17.34 1.67
N LEU A 138 9.98 -16.19 1.04
CA LEU A 138 10.25 -15.93 -0.37
C LEU A 138 11.62 -15.26 -0.49
N GLY A 139 12.63 -16.01 -0.92
CA GLY A 139 13.94 -15.50 -1.27
C GLY A 139 14.04 -15.08 -2.73
N GLU A 140 15.16 -14.46 -3.11
CA GLU A 140 15.42 -14.02 -4.48
C GLU A 140 15.52 -15.18 -5.48
N LYS A 141 16.00 -16.34 -5.03
CA LYS A 141 16.31 -17.51 -5.87
C LYS A 141 15.59 -18.80 -5.44
N SER A 142 15.01 -18.82 -4.24
CA SER A 142 14.34 -20.00 -3.69
C SER A 142 13.25 -19.57 -2.71
N CYS A 143 12.36 -20.50 -2.39
CA CYS A 143 11.43 -20.39 -1.27
C CYS A 143 11.70 -21.49 -0.26
N GLN A 144 11.39 -21.21 1.00
CA GLN A 144 11.55 -22.13 2.11
C GLN A 144 10.24 -22.19 2.88
N LEU A 145 9.79 -23.41 3.19
CA LEU A 145 8.65 -23.62 4.10
C LEU A 145 9.12 -23.27 5.52
N VAL A 146 8.44 -22.33 6.18
CA VAL A 146 8.78 -21.87 7.53
C VAL A 146 7.71 -22.21 8.56
N TYR A 147 6.48 -22.50 8.11
CA TYR A 147 5.40 -22.96 8.98
C TYR A 147 4.48 -23.89 8.20
N ASP A 148 4.09 -24.98 8.85
CA ASP A 148 3.18 -25.98 8.30
C ASP A 148 2.33 -26.56 9.42
N ASN A 149 1.02 -26.40 9.32
CA ASN A 149 0.07 -27.07 10.21
C ASN A 149 -1.03 -27.82 9.43
N VAL A 150 -0.75 -28.28 8.22
CA VAL A 150 -1.74 -28.98 7.37
C VAL A 150 -2.28 -30.25 8.04
N LYS A 151 -1.52 -30.87 8.94
CA LYS A 151 -1.91 -32.05 9.72
C LYS A 151 -2.50 -31.73 11.10
N GLU A 152 -2.61 -30.46 11.47
CA GLU A 152 -3.09 -30.07 12.80
C GLU A 152 -4.62 -30.03 12.83
N GLU A 153 -5.22 -30.87 13.68
CA GLU A 153 -6.68 -30.98 13.81
C GLU A 153 -7.25 -30.01 14.87
N ASN A 154 -6.42 -29.58 15.81
CA ASN A 154 -6.84 -28.69 16.90
C ASN A 154 -6.96 -27.21 16.48
N SER A 155 -6.56 -26.85 15.25
CA SER A 155 -6.71 -25.49 14.76
C SER A 155 -8.10 -25.28 14.15
N ARG A 156 -8.87 -24.37 14.73
CA ARG A 156 -10.19 -23.98 14.21
C ARG A 156 -10.08 -22.84 13.20
N LEU A 157 -9.22 -21.88 13.49
CA LEU A 157 -8.96 -20.73 12.62
C LEU A 157 -7.48 -20.41 12.60
N ILE A 158 -6.96 -20.08 11.42
CA ILE A 158 -5.62 -19.54 11.27
C ILE A 158 -5.60 -18.35 10.31
N HIS A 159 -4.83 -17.34 10.71
CA HIS A 159 -4.58 -16.13 9.94
C HIS A 159 -3.11 -15.71 10.05
N TYR A 160 -2.66 -14.98 9.04
CA TYR A 160 -1.32 -14.41 9.01
C TYR A 160 -1.38 -12.92 8.73
N GLN A 161 -0.78 -12.13 9.62
CA GLN A 161 -0.73 -10.69 9.52
C GLN A 161 0.49 -10.10 10.22
N GLU A 162 1.15 -9.16 9.56
CA GLU A 162 2.26 -8.37 10.12
C GLU A 162 3.39 -9.25 10.65
N GLY A 163 3.69 -10.36 9.95
CA GLY A 163 4.70 -11.32 10.39
C GLY A 163 4.27 -12.25 11.53
N HIS A 164 3.03 -12.14 12.01
CA HIS A 164 2.48 -12.96 13.09
C HIS A 164 1.49 -13.99 12.56
N ILE A 165 1.54 -15.17 13.17
CA ILE A 165 0.51 -16.19 13.05
C ILE A 165 -0.49 -15.94 14.16
N ILE A 166 -1.77 -15.95 13.80
CA ILE A 166 -2.90 -15.84 14.72
C ILE A 166 -3.69 -17.14 14.58
N GLN A 167 -3.76 -17.91 15.64
CA GLN A 167 -4.45 -19.20 15.66
C GLN A 167 -5.51 -19.20 16.75
N VAL A 168 -6.69 -19.74 16.42
CA VAL A 168 -7.73 -20.07 17.39
C VAL A 168 -7.92 -21.58 17.40
N THR A 169 -7.81 -22.20 18.57
CA THR A 169 -7.99 -23.65 18.71
C THR A 169 -9.46 -24.05 18.67
N GLN A 170 -9.75 -25.35 18.54
CA GLN A 170 -11.11 -25.88 18.63
C GLN A 170 -11.77 -25.55 19.97
N GLU A 171 -10.98 -25.53 21.04
CA GLU A 171 -11.42 -25.15 22.39
C GLU A 171 -11.68 -23.65 22.55
N GLY A 172 -11.27 -22.82 21.58
CA GLY A 172 -11.45 -21.37 21.62
C GLY A 172 -10.30 -20.62 22.32
N GLN A 173 -9.10 -21.18 22.41
CA GLN A 173 -7.93 -20.45 22.90
C GLN A 173 -7.31 -19.64 21.76
N LEU A 174 -7.01 -18.35 22.00
CA LEU A 174 -6.35 -17.47 21.04
C LEU A 174 -4.84 -17.45 21.26
N TYR A 175 -4.08 -17.72 20.21
CA TYR A 175 -2.62 -17.62 20.20
C TYR A 175 -2.15 -16.63 19.15
N ARG A 176 -1.06 -15.92 19.46
CA ARG A 176 -0.37 -15.03 18.53
C ARG A 176 1.13 -15.11 18.75
N TRP A 177 1.90 -15.36 17.70
CA TRP A 177 3.36 -15.41 17.74
C TRP A 177 3.97 -15.05 16.40
N LYS A 178 5.27 -14.74 16.36
CA LYS A 178 5.94 -14.48 15.08
C LYS A 178 6.24 -15.79 14.36
N VAL A 179 6.20 -15.77 13.02
CA VAL A 179 6.43 -16.96 12.18
C VAL A 179 7.76 -17.69 12.45
N ASN A 180 8.79 -16.98 12.92
CA ASN A 180 10.10 -17.55 13.21
C ASN A 180 10.30 -17.90 14.70
N GLU A 181 9.29 -17.68 15.54
CA GLU A 181 9.31 -18.00 16.96
C GLU A 181 8.61 -19.34 17.22
N ALA A 182 8.97 -20.00 18.32
CA ALA A 182 8.29 -21.22 18.75
C ALA A 182 6.82 -20.92 19.12
N PHE A 183 5.97 -21.95 19.01
CA PHE A 183 4.57 -21.84 19.42
C PHE A 183 4.48 -21.48 20.92
N PRO A 184 3.65 -20.50 21.31
CA PRO A 184 3.54 -20.07 22.71
C PRO A 184 2.99 -21.16 23.63
N GLN A 185 3.52 -21.26 24.84
CA GLN A 185 2.97 -22.16 25.86
C GLN A 185 1.68 -21.65 26.48
N THR A 186 1.49 -20.33 26.54
CA THR A 186 0.31 -19.68 27.12
C THR A 186 -0.55 -19.06 26.02
N SER A 187 -1.87 -19.19 26.16
CA SER A 187 -2.81 -18.49 25.29
C SER A 187 -2.89 -17.01 25.67
N LEU A 188 -3.22 -16.17 24.69
CA LEU A 188 -3.44 -14.75 24.89
C LEU A 188 -4.74 -14.49 25.66
N CYS A 189 -5.80 -15.21 25.30
CA CYS A 189 -7.08 -15.19 26.01
C CYS A 189 -7.97 -16.38 25.58
N TYR A 190 -9.00 -16.62 26.38
CA TYR A 190 -10.08 -17.54 26.04
C TYR A 190 -11.22 -16.82 25.32
N LEU A 191 -11.59 -17.33 24.14
CA LEU A 191 -12.61 -16.76 23.28
C LEU A 191 -14.00 -17.37 23.52
N GLY A 192 -14.06 -18.59 24.05
CA GLY A 192 -15.30 -19.36 24.14
C GLY A 192 -15.74 -19.91 22.78
N ASN A 193 -16.94 -20.49 22.76
CA ASN A 193 -17.52 -20.99 21.53
C ASN A 193 -18.12 -19.86 20.69
N PHE A 194 -17.84 -19.87 19.40
CA PHE A 194 -18.42 -18.99 18.39
C PHE A 194 -18.93 -19.83 17.23
N GLU A 195 -19.70 -19.25 16.31
CA GLU A 195 -20.09 -19.92 15.07
C GLU A 195 -19.19 -19.48 13.92
N ASN A 196 -19.07 -18.17 13.73
CA ASN A 196 -18.29 -17.55 12.67
C ASN A 196 -17.27 -16.57 13.24
N ALA A 197 -16.18 -16.38 12.48
CA ALA A 197 -15.16 -15.41 12.81
C ALA A 197 -14.71 -14.60 11.60
N TYR A 198 -14.46 -13.30 11.83
CA TYR A 198 -14.01 -12.37 10.81
C TYR A 198 -12.83 -11.56 11.32
N LEU A 199 -11.69 -11.62 10.63
CA LEU A 199 -10.50 -10.86 10.99
C LEU A 199 -10.46 -9.52 10.26
N ALA A 200 -10.24 -8.44 11.00
CA ALA A 200 -10.24 -7.07 10.56
C ALA A 200 -9.03 -6.33 11.13
N GLN A 201 -7.93 -6.26 10.38
CA GLN A 201 -6.66 -5.75 10.90
C GLN A 201 -6.32 -6.41 12.24
N ASN A 202 -6.36 -5.67 13.36
CA ASN A 202 -6.01 -6.22 14.67
C ASN A 202 -7.21 -6.75 15.45
N HIS A 203 -8.40 -6.80 14.85
CA HIS A 203 -9.62 -7.17 15.54
C HIS A 203 -10.24 -8.44 14.98
N LEU A 204 -10.54 -9.37 15.88
CA LEU A 204 -11.27 -10.59 15.57
C LEU A 204 -12.72 -10.44 16.03
N PHE A 205 -13.63 -10.52 15.08
CA PHE A 205 -15.08 -10.52 15.31
C PHE A 205 -15.54 -11.96 15.41
N LEU A 206 -16.15 -12.32 16.54
CA LEU A 206 -16.65 -13.66 16.82
C LEU A 206 -18.16 -13.60 16.99
N VAL A 207 -18.91 -14.21 16.08
CA VAL A 207 -20.37 -14.27 16.15
C VAL A 207 -20.76 -15.46 17.02
N ASN A 208 -21.63 -15.25 18.00
CA ASN A 208 -22.07 -16.34 18.87
C ASN A 208 -22.99 -17.34 18.12
N PRO A 209 -23.20 -18.56 18.64
CA PRO A 209 -24.07 -19.55 18.02
C PRO A 209 -25.53 -19.13 17.83
N HIS A 210 -26.04 -18.20 18.65
CA HIS A 210 -27.39 -17.65 18.51
C HIS A 210 -27.46 -16.46 17.54
N ARG A 211 -26.32 -16.05 16.97
CA ARG A 211 -26.14 -14.96 16.00
C ARG A 211 -26.64 -13.57 16.41
N THR A 212 -27.12 -13.36 17.62
CA THR A 212 -27.62 -12.04 18.10
C THR A 212 -26.58 -11.24 18.88
N GLN A 213 -25.44 -11.87 19.18
CA GLN A 213 -24.32 -11.22 19.87
C GLN A 213 -23.01 -11.54 19.14
N PHE A 214 -22.10 -10.59 19.16
CA PHE A 214 -20.74 -10.78 18.70
C PHE A 214 -19.74 -10.19 19.68
N LYS A 215 -18.57 -10.83 19.74
CA LYS A 215 -17.43 -10.42 20.56
C LYS A 215 -16.37 -9.84 19.63
N ILE A 216 -15.82 -8.69 19.98
CA ILE A 216 -14.68 -8.09 19.29
C ILE A 216 -13.46 -8.26 20.19
N VAL A 217 -12.36 -8.77 19.64
CA VAL A 217 -11.12 -9.05 20.38
C VAL A 217 -9.94 -8.41 19.68
N ASP A 218 -9.15 -7.59 20.39
CA ASP A 218 -7.85 -7.14 19.89
C ASP A 218 -6.87 -8.32 19.97
N VAL A 219 -6.40 -8.80 18.83
CA VAL A 219 -5.52 -9.99 18.73
C VAL A 219 -4.11 -9.75 19.26
N ARG A 220 -3.74 -8.51 19.58
CA ARG A 220 -2.44 -8.14 20.15
C ARG A 220 -2.47 -8.17 21.68
N THR A 221 -3.58 -7.73 22.27
CA THR A 221 -3.72 -7.57 23.73
C THR A 221 -4.61 -8.63 24.37
N GLY A 222 -5.47 -9.29 23.60
CA GLY A 222 -6.49 -10.22 24.11
C GLY A 222 -7.69 -9.52 24.75
N LEU A 223 -7.69 -8.17 24.81
CA LEU A 223 -8.82 -7.40 25.33
C LEU A 223 -10.04 -7.60 24.45
N SER A 224 -11.20 -7.72 25.08
CA SER A 224 -12.44 -8.01 24.36
C SER A 224 -13.64 -7.33 24.94
N TYR A 225 -14.63 -7.08 24.08
CA TYR A 225 -15.93 -6.54 24.46
C TYR A 225 -17.03 -7.16 23.60
N HIS A 226 -18.24 -7.15 24.13
CA HIS A 226 -19.41 -7.74 23.49
C HIS A 226 -20.36 -6.66 22.98
N LYS A 227 -21.01 -6.93 21.86
CA LYS A 227 -22.09 -6.11 21.31
C LYS A 227 -23.23 -7.00 20.85
N ASN A 228 -24.44 -6.46 20.92
CA ASN A 228 -25.66 -7.17 20.53
C ASN A 228 -26.29 -6.48 19.31
N THR A 229 -27.00 -7.28 18.51
CA THR A 229 -27.88 -6.81 17.44
C THR A 229 -29.32 -7.19 17.78
N CYS A 230 -30.29 -6.41 17.33
CA CYS A 230 -31.71 -6.70 17.57
C CYS A 230 -32.21 -7.94 16.81
N ALA A 231 -31.51 -8.34 15.74
CA ALA A 231 -31.83 -9.51 14.93
C ALA A 231 -30.58 -10.38 14.69
N PRO A 232 -30.74 -11.66 14.32
CA PRO A 232 -29.61 -12.54 14.01
C PRO A 232 -28.73 -12.03 12.87
N ILE A 233 -27.43 -12.08 13.07
CA ILE A 233 -26.39 -11.67 12.12
C ILE A 233 -26.33 -12.68 10.96
N SER A 234 -26.40 -12.15 9.74
CA SER A 234 -26.21 -12.88 8.50
C SER A 234 -24.73 -12.98 8.14
N PHE A 235 -24.05 -11.84 8.06
CA PHE A 235 -22.61 -11.76 7.80
C PHE A 235 -22.02 -10.43 8.31
N ILE A 236 -20.71 -10.41 8.49
CA ILE A 236 -19.94 -9.22 8.83
C ILE A 236 -18.91 -8.97 7.73
N LEU A 237 -18.88 -7.74 7.22
CA LEU A 237 -17.87 -7.27 6.29
C LEU A 237 -16.94 -6.30 7.02
N CYS A 238 -15.66 -6.62 7.09
CA CYS A 238 -14.67 -5.79 7.75
C CYS A 238 -13.67 -5.18 6.75
N ARG A 239 -13.41 -3.87 6.85
CA ARG A 239 -12.43 -3.17 6.03
C ARG A 239 -11.97 -1.89 6.73
N ASN A 240 -10.66 -1.59 6.70
CA ASN A 240 -10.12 -0.31 7.16
C ASN A 240 -10.56 0.14 8.57
N ASN A 241 -10.52 -0.73 9.58
CA ASN A 241 -11.03 -0.47 10.95
C ASN A 241 -12.51 -0.09 11.03
N GLN A 242 -13.27 -0.53 10.03
CA GLN A 242 -14.71 -0.42 10.00
C GLN A 242 -15.31 -1.80 9.80
N ALA A 243 -16.49 -2.00 10.36
CA ALA A 243 -17.29 -3.20 10.15
C ALA A 243 -18.71 -2.81 9.76
N LEU A 244 -19.24 -3.47 8.74
CA LEU A 244 -20.63 -3.44 8.36
C LEU A 244 -21.24 -4.81 8.67
N ILE A 245 -22.29 -4.82 9.48
CA ILE A 245 -22.98 -6.02 9.92
C ILE A 245 -24.35 -6.02 9.28
N HIS A 246 -24.68 -7.10 8.56
CA HIS A 246 -26.00 -7.32 8.00
C HIS A 246 -26.74 -8.38 8.80
N CYS A 247 -27.95 -8.06 9.25
CA CYS A 247 -28.83 -8.97 9.97
C CYS A 247 -29.88 -9.59 9.03
N LEU A 248 -30.48 -10.71 9.44
CA LEU A 248 -31.46 -11.44 8.62
C LEU A 248 -32.78 -10.69 8.40
N ASP A 249 -33.09 -9.70 9.25
CA ASP A 249 -34.24 -8.80 9.12
C ASP A 249 -33.99 -7.65 8.13
N GLY A 250 -32.80 -7.57 7.53
CA GLY A 250 -32.36 -6.48 6.67
C GLY A 250 -31.74 -5.29 7.40
N SER A 251 -31.66 -5.32 8.73
CA SER A 251 -31.00 -4.28 9.51
C SER A 251 -29.49 -4.25 9.23
N LEU A 252 -28.93 -3.03 9.16
CA LEU A 252 -27.51 -2.79 8.98
C LEU A 252 -26.93 -2.06 10.18
N TYR A 253 -25.85 -2.59 10.75
CA TYR A 253 -25.08 -1.92 11.80
C TYR A 253 -23.72 -1.56 11.26
N PHE A 254 -23.28 -0.34 11.57
CA PHE A 254 -21.98 0.15 11.19
C PHE A 254 -21.15 0.46 12.43
N ILE A 255 -19.91 -0.01 12.43
CA ILE A 255 -18.95 0.21 13.51
C ILE A 255 -17.76 0.96 12.92
N ASN A 256 -17.50 2.14 13.48
CA ASN A 256 -16.30 2.93 13.22
C ASN A 256 -15.25 2.73 14.31
N ASP A 257 -14.01 3.05 13.95
CA ASP A 257 -12.87 3.16 14.85
C ASP A 257 -12.66 1.92 15.72
N ILE A 258 -12.57 0.77 15.03
CA ILE A 258 -12.21 -0.51 15.65
C ILE A 258 -10.69 -0.55 15.86
#